data_AF-A0A814UUP4-F1
#
_entry.id   AF-A0A814UUP4-F1
#
_cell.length_a   1.000
_cell.length_b   1.000
_cell.length_c   1.000
_cell.angle_alpha   90.00
_cell.angle_beta   90.00
_cell.angle_gamma   90.00
#
_symmetry.space_group_name_H-M   'P 1'
#
loop_
_entity.id
_entity.type
_entity.pdbx_description
1 polymer ?
#
loop_
_entity_poly.entity_id
_entity_poly.type
_entity_poly.pdbx_seq_one_letter_code
_entity_poly.pdbx_strand_id
1 'polypeptide(L)'
;MIRRQSTREIKEMIELAQPINGDLVQTHILAACVSTVGYLLLKLREYYYEDGISRELLCLVGTVKCRYKGSQYNIPIEIWVQPDHPNTAPIAYVKPTPEMYISSNCKHALPDGTIRIAYLTHWDHTISSIEGLLQAMSQVFSQQPPVYSIGNGTIHPIQYQPAATNTASPTFHNPTTSAASNSDIHQRNNSHRFSDILAEPKRMLLPIQGYENMSLVSLEQAVQPLIPFVPQVEQMVWIAKQNCLDPQHGLTADESAAIMIYTMGWEPNESSFYLILNQTLRSPNRDQLKPWFLYLRLIINALGKLPTTQQNVYRGVKLDLSDQYKKDSTVVWWGFSSCTSSIEKLENEHFLGKTGERTFFSIECKSGKSIQSHSYYETEDEVLLLPARQFRVTGCLDQGNGLHHITLKEIDPPFDLLKLPTI
;
A
#
# COMPACT_ATOMS: atom_id res chain seq x y z
N MET A 1 -12.26 -6.14 23.02
CA MET A 1 -12.86 -4.80 23.18
C MET A 1 -11.74 -3.78 23.09
N ILE A 2 -11.72 -2.91 22.07
CA ILE A 2 -10.66 -1.90 21.93
C ILE A 2 -10.92 -0.83 23.01
N ARG A 3 -9.92 -0.56 23.85
CA ARG A 3 -10.02 0.39 24.97
C ARG A 3 -9.91 1.83 24.45
N ARG A 4 -10.80 2.74 24.88
CA ARG A 4 -10.65 4.18 24.61
C ARG A 4 -9.37 4.69 25.27
N GLN A 5 -8.65 5.59 24.61
CA GLN A 5 -7.58 6.33 25.26
C GLN A 5 -8.14 7.16 26.42
N SER A 6 -7.42 7.15 27.53
CA SER A 6 -7.68 8.02 28.66
C SER A 6 -7.42 9.47 28.28
N THR A 7 -8.10 10.40 28.96
CA THR A 7 -7.84 11.83 28.82
C THR A 7 -6.36 12.18 29.00
N ARG A 8 -5.67 11.47 29.90
CA ARG A 8 -4.24 11.67 30.13
C ARG A 8 -3.39 11.31 28.91
N GLU A 9 -3.60 10.13 28.34
CA GLU A 9 -2.88 9.67 27.13
C GLU A 9 -3.11 10.62 25.95
N ILE A 10 -4.34 11.13 25.79
CA ILE A 10 -4.69 12.10 24.75
C ILE A 10 -3.92 13.42 24.94
N LYS A 11 -3.88 13.94 26.17
CA LYS A 11 -3.15 15.19 26.47
C LYS A 11 -1.64 15.05 26.25
N GLU A 12 -1.05 13.95 26.70
CA GLU A 12 0.38 13.65 26.51
C GLU A 12 0.74 13.58 25.01
N MET A 13 -0.13 13.00 24.17
CA MET A 13 0.09 12.97 22.71
C MET A 13 -0.05 14.35 22.05
N ILE A 14 -0.96 15.20 22.52
CA ILE A 14 -1.11 16.56 22.00
C ILE A 14 0.12 17.40 22.32
N GLU A 15 0.66 17.28 23.54
CA GLU A 15 1.87 17.99 23.97
C GLU A 15 3.12 17.60 23.15
N LEU A 16 3.21 16.33 22.74
CA LEU A 16 4.28 15.86 21.84
C LEU A 16 4.17 16.45 20.42
N ALA A 17 2.96 16.79 19.98
CA ALA A 17 2.70 17.31 18.65
C ALA A 17 2.89 18.83 18.58
N GLN A 18 4.14 19.29 18.50
CA GLN A 18 4.42 20.69 18.17
C GLN A 18 4.18 20.97 16.67
N PRO A 19 3.61 22.13 16.27
CA PRO A 19 3.28 23.33 17.04
C PRO A 19 1.78 23.48 17.40
N ILE A 20 0.99 22.39 17.46
CA ILE A 20 -0.49 22.42 17.58
C ILE A 20 -0.96 22.83 19.02
N ASN A 21 -0.11 23.51 19.79
CA ASN A 21 -0.35 23.88 21.18
C ASN A 21 -1.29 25.10 21.30
N GLY A 22 -2.60 24.83 21.38
CA GLY A 22 -3.60 25.80 21.80
C GLY A 22 -4.72 25.13 22.59
N ASP A 23 -5.17 25.76 23.69
CA ASP A 23 -6.22 25.25 24.58
C ASP A 23 -7.50 24.85 23.82
N LEU A 24 -7.82 25.60 22.76
CA LEU A 24 -8.97 25.34 21.90
C LEU A 24 -8.81 24.07 21.05
N VAL A 25 -7.60 23.81 20.51
CA VAL A 25 -7.31 22.59 19.74
C VAL A 25 -7.37 21.36 20.64
N GLN A 26 -6.79 21.47 21.84
CA GLN A 26 -6.86 20.41 22.84
C GLN A 26 -8.31 20.10 23.21
N THR A 27 -9.14 21.15 23.36
CA THR A 27 -10.57 21.03 23.62
C THR A 27 -11.29 20.32 22.47
N HIS A 28 -11.03 20.70 21.21
CA HIS A 28 -11.62 20.07 20.03
C HIS A 28 -11.29 18.58 19.93
N ILE A 29 -10.01 18.22 20.10
CA ILE A 29 -9.54 16.84 20.01
C ILE A 29 -10.12 16.00 21.14
N LEU A 30 -10.10 16.51 22.38
CA LEU A 30 -10.62 15.80 23.52
C LEU A 30 -12.13 15.57 23.37
N ALA A 31 -12.90 16.59 23.01
CA ALA A 31 -14.33 16.48 22.76
C ALA A 31 -14.64 15.41 21.71
N ALA A 32 -13.90 15.39 20.59
CA ALA A 32 -14.06 14.37 19.56
C ALA A 32 -13.74 12.95 20.06
N CYS A 33 -12.66 12.77 20.84
CA CYS A 33 -12.24 11.47 21.38
C CYS A 33 -13.21 10.91 22.43
N VAL A 34 -13.89 11.77 23.20
CA VAL A 34 -14.86 11.36 24.23
C VAL A 34 -16.30 11.35 23.72
N SER A 35 -16.55 11.90 22.53
CA SER A 35 -17.89 11.96 21.94
C SER A 35 -18.54 10.58 21.85
N THR A 36 -19.86 10.54 22.04
CA THR A 36 -20.68 9.34 21.92
C THR A 36 -21.15 9.09 20.48
N VAL A 37 -21.05 10.11 19.62
CA VAL A 37 -21.38 10.09 18.19
C VAL A 37 -20.39 9.25 17.39
N GLY A 38 -19.16 9.11 17.90
CA GLY A 38 -18.14 8.26 17.30
C GLY A 38 -17.34 7.46 18.33
N TYR A 39 -16.40 6.69 17.82
CA TYR A 39 -15.33 6.07 18.56
C TYR A 39 -14.04 6.41 17.82
N LEU A 40 -13.20 7.27 18.39
CA LEU A 40 -11.97 7.75 17.75
C LEU A 40 -10.80 7.53 18.69
N LEU A 41 -9.66 7.15 18.11
CA LEU A 41 -8.36 7.09 18.75
C LEU A 41 -7.47 8.17 18.15
N LEU A 42 -6.83 8.95 19.00
CA LEU A 42 -5.81 9.91 18.62
C LEU A 42 -4.50 9.18 18.30
N LYS A 43 -3.92 9.49 17.16
CA LYS A 43 -2.63 9.01 16.68
C LYS A 43 -1.79 10.18 16.21
N LEU A 44 -0.48 9.99 16.21
CA LEU A 44 0.48 10.87 15.55
C LEU A 44 0.99 10.15 14.30
N ARG A 45 0.85 10.75 13.13
CA ARG A 45 1.13 10.10 11.83
C ARG A 45 1.69 11.11 10.84
N GLU A 46 2.51 10.65 9.91
CA GLU A 46 2.94 11.45 8.78
C GLU A 46 1.78 11.58 7.76
N TYR A 47 1.43 12.82 7.42
CA TYR A 47 0.44 13.19 6.42
C TYR A 47 1.15 13.72 5.19
N TYR A 48 0.77 13.22 4.01
CA TYR A 48 1.32 13.64 2.72
C TYR A 48 0.30 14.54 2.02
N TYR A 49 0.68 15.80 1.80
CA TYR A 49 -0.12 16.77 1.05
C TYR A 49 0.00 16.51 -0.45
N GLU A 50 -0.97 16.99 -1.24
CA GLU A 50 -0.99 16.83 -2.70
C GLU A 50 0.20 17.52 -3.39
N ASP A 51 0.82 18.49 -2.73
CA ASP A 51 2.04 19.18 -3.18
C ASP A 51 3.33 18.36 -2.91
N GLY A 52 3.21 17.14 -2.38
CA GLY A 52 4.32 16.24 -2.06
C GLY A 52 5.01 16.55 -0.74
N ILE A 53 4.58 17.58 0.01
CA ILE A 53 5.13 17.86 1.33
C ILE A 53 4.55 16.85 2.33
N SER A 54 5.41 16.26 3.16
CA SER A 54 4.96 15.47 4.31
C SER A 54 5.06 16.28 5.61
N ARG A 55 4.13 16.06 6.53
CA ARG A 55 4.18 16.61 7.89
C ARG A 55 3.62 15.61 8.88
N GLU A 56 4.24 15.52 10.05
CA GLU A 56 3.67 14.77 11.16
C GLU A 56 2.49 15.55 11.77
N LEU A 57 1.30 14.95 11.78
CA LEU A 57 0.07 15.56 12.24
C LEU A 57 -0.67 14.66 13.24
N LEU A 58 -1.43 15.29 14.12
CA LEU A 58 -2.42 14.60 14.93
C LEU A 58 -3.57 14.12 14.05
N CYS A 59 -3.95 12.86 14.23
CA CYS A 59 -4.93 12.17 13.43
C CYS A 59 -5.89 11.39 14.32
N LEU A 60 -7.19 11.60 14.16
CA LEU A 60 -8.26 10.87 14.84
C LEU A 60 -8.75 9.75 13.92
N VAL A 61 -8.52 8.50 14.33
CA VAL A 61 -8.87 7.30 13.56
C VAL A 61 -9.96 6.52 14.27
N GLY A 62 -11.03 6.16 13.56
CA GLY A 62 -12.04 5.27 14.12
C GLY A 62 -13.34 5.28 13.32
N THR A 63 -14.48 5.43 13.98
CA THR A 63 -15.80 5.37 13.32
C THR A 63 -16.74 6.46 13.80
N VAL A 64 -17.63 6.93 12.92
CA VAL A 64 -18.79 7.77 13.25
C VAL A 64 -20.09 6.99 13.08
N LYS A 65 -21.01 7.11 14.03
CA LYS A 65 -22.31 6.45 13.98
C LYS A 65 -23.24 7.20 13.02
N CYS A 66 -24.02 6.49 12.23
CA CYS A 66 -25.17 7.05 11.52
C CYS A 66 -26.37 6.10 11.60
N ARG A 67 -27.59 6.62 11.37
CA ARG A 67 -28.82 5.81 11.32
C ARG A 67 -29.40 5.88 9.91
N TYR A 68 -29.31 4.79 9.17
CA TYR A 68 -29.83 4.71 7.80
C TYR A 68 -30.89 3.60 7.71
N LYS A 69 -32.06 3.95 7.15
CA LYS A 69 -33.20 3.01 6.99
C LYS A 69 -33.55 2.21 8.25
N GLY A 70 -33.51 2.87 9.42
CA GLY A 70 -33.88 2.27 10.71
C GLY A 70 -32.76 1.49 11.42
N SER A 71 -31.63 1.25 10.77
CA SER A 71 -30.47 0.57 11.37
C SER A 71 -29.35 1.55 11.68
N GLN A 72 -28.58 1.27 12.74
CA GLN A 72 -27.39 2.04 13.09
C GLN A 72 -26.14 1.42 12.46
N TYR A 73 -25.32 2.26 11.84
CA TYR A 73 -24.05 1.90 11.21
C TYR A 73 -22.91 2.66 11.87
N ASN A 74 -21.71 2.09 11.83
CA ASN A 74 -20.47 2.75 12.24
C ASN A 74 -19.60 2.92 10.99
N ILE A 75 -19.54 4.13 10.47
CA ILE A 75 -18.80 4.46 9.25
C ILE A 75 -17.35 4.74 9.64
N PRO A 76 -16.35 3.99 9.12
CA PRO A 76 -14.97 4.24 9.48
C PRO A 76 -14.47 5.54 8.83
N ILE A 77 -13.80 6.35 9.63
CA ILE A 77 -13.35 7.69 9.28
C ILE A 77 -11.95 7.96 9.84
N GLU A 78 -11.27 8.91 9.21
CA GLU A 78 -10.00 9.45 9.63
C GLU A 78 -10.03 10.97 9.53
N ILE A 79 -9.66 11.69 10.59
CA ILE A 79 -9.67 13.16 10.64
C ILE A 79 -8.28 13.67 11.02
N TRP A 80 -7.69 14.47 10.15
CA TRP A 80 -6.36 15.05 10.29
C TRP A 80 -6.44 16.50 10.76
N VAL A 81 -5.80 16.80 11.88
CA VAL A 81 -5.76 18.14 12.48
C VAL A 81 -4.66 18.94 11.80
N GLN A 82 -5.03 20.01 11.11
CA GLN A 82 -4.09 20.88 10.39
C GLN A 82 -3.25 21.73 11.35
N PRO A 83 -2.02 22.15 10.96
CA PRO A 83 -1.16 22.98 11.80
C PRO A 83 -1.79 24.30 12.24
N ASP A 84 -2.64 24.90 11.40
CA ASP A 84 -3.37 26.15 11.67
C ASP A 84 -4.80 25.89 12.18
N HIS A 85 -5.10 24.68 12.67
CA HIS A 85 -6.37 24.43 13.34
C HIS A 85 -6.45 25.24 14.65
N PRO A 86 -7.60 25.87 15.00
CA PRO A 86 -8.90 25.76 14.36
C PRO A 86 -9.18 26.78 13.25
N ASN A 87 -8.27 27.69 12.92
CA ASN A 87 -8.47 28.66 11.83
C ASN A 87 -8.71 27.96 10.49
N THR A 88 -8.01 26.85 10.27
CA THR A 88 -8.20 25.94 9.14
C THR A 88 -9.01 24.70 9.54
N ALA A 89 -9.97 24.31 8.69
CA ALA A 89 -10.75 23.10 8.85
C ALA A 89 -9.85 21.85 8.90
N PRO A 90 -10.21 20.81 9.66
CA PRO A 90 -9.51 19.53 9.57
C PRO A 90 -9.77 18.87 8.21
N ILE A 91 -8.87 17.98 7.78
CA ILE A 91 -9.08 17.15 6.59
C ILE A 91 -9.71 15.84 7.04
N ALA A 92 -10.78 15.39 6.40
CA ALA A 92 -11.49 14.19 6.82
C ALA A 92 -11.71 13.21 5.66
N TYR A 93 -11.60 11.93 5.96
CA TYR A 93 -11.75 10.83 5.01
C TYR A 93 -12.71 9.78 5.54
N VAL A 94 -13.47 9.16 4.64
CA VAL A 94 -14.08 7.85 4.87
C VAL A 94 -13.03 6.79 4.55
N LYS A 95 -12.84 5.84 5.47
CA LYS A 95 -11.88 4.74 5.32
C LYS A 95 -12.65 3.41 5.24
N PRO A 96 -13.19 3.03 4.07
CA PRO A 96 -13.91 1.76 3.94
C PRO A 96 -13.04 0.58 4.43
N THR A 97 -13.68 -0.40 5.09
CA THR A 97 -13.04 -1.71 5.32
C THR A 97 -12.95 -2.47 3.99
N PRO A 98 -12.19 -3.57 3.90
CA PRO A 98 -12.08 -4.35 2.65
C PRO A 98 -13.44 -4.83 2.10
N GLU A 99 -14.42 -5.02 2.98
CA GLU A 99 -15.78 -5.43 2.63
C GLU A 99 -16.69 -4.25 2.30
N MET A 100 -16.16 -3.03 2.22
CA MET A 100 -16.92 -1.82 1.94
C MET A 100 -16.40 -1.13 0.68
N TYR A 101 -17.30 -0.49 -0.07
CA TYR A 101 -16.94 0.43 -1.15
C TYR A 101 -17.58 1.79 -0.91
N ILE A 102 -16.90 2.87 -1.32
CA ILE A 102 -17.51 4.20 -1.33
C ILE A 102 -18.46 4.28 -2.53
N SER A 103 -19.70 4.65 -2.30
CA SER A 103 -20.70 4.78 -3.38
C SER A 103 -20.29 5.89 -4.34
N SER A 104 -20.21 5.57 -5.64
CA SER A 104 -19.95 6.54 -6.70
C SER A 104 -21.02 7.64 -6.80
N ASN A 105 -22.20 7.40 -6.23
CA ASN A 105 -23.30 8.36 -6.16
C ASN A 105 -23.31 9.17 -4.85
N CYS A 106 -22.31 9.00 -3.98
CA CYS A 106 -22.21 9.75 -2.73
C CYS A 106 -21.92 11.22 -3.00
N LYS A 107 -22.77 12.12 -2.48
CA LYS A 107 -22.55 13.57 -2.58
C LYS A 107 -21.63 14.13 -1.49
N HIS A 108 -21.28 13.30 -0.52
CA HIS A 108 -20.63 13.71 0.73
C HIS A 108 -19.20 13.18 0.86
N ALA A 109 -18.78 12.29 -0.04
CA ALA A 109 -17.44 11.74 -0.10
C ALA A 109 -17.03 11.56 -1.56
N LEU A 110 -15.79 11.88 -1.88
CA LEU A 110 -15.17 11.62 -3.17
C LEU A 110 -14.74 10.14 -3.29
N PRO A 111 -14.41 9.64 -4.51
CA PRO A 111 -14.00 8.24 -4.70
C PRO A 111 -12.75 7.82 -3.92
N ASP A 112 -11.85 8.75 -3.63
CA ASP A 112 -10.64 8.59 -2.80
C ASP A 112 -10.95 8.57 -1.28
N GLY A 113 -12.22 8.76 -0.90
CA GLY A 113 -12.67 8.84 0.48
C GLY A 113 -12.72 10.25 1.06
N THR A 114 -12.25 11.27 0.35
CA THR A 114 -12.24 12.65 0.85
C THR A 114 -13.66 13.12 1.18
N ILE A 115 -13.92 13.46 2.44
CA ILE A 115 -15.24 13.91 2.91
C ILE A 115 -15.44 15.37 2.48
N ARG A 116 -16.51 15.63 1.73
CA ARG A 116 -16.91 16.95 1.25
C ARG A 116 -18.33 17.25 1.70
N ILE A 117 -18.45 17.92 2.85
CA ILE A 117 -19.75 18.30 3.43
C ILE A 117 -19.78 19.80 3.74
N ALA A 118 -20.98 20.39 3.77
CA ALA A 118 -21.15 21.83 3.97
C ALA A 118 -20.47 22.35 5.25
N TYR A 119 -20.39 21.53 6.29
CA TYR A 119 -19.72 21.85 7.56
C TYR A 119 -18.22 22.11 7.39
N LEU A 120 -17.53 21.35 6.52
CA LEU A 120 -16.12 21.58 6.21
C LEU A 120 -15.92 22.77 5.26
N THR A 121 -16.85 22.95 4.30
CA THR A 121 -16.77 24.05 3.32
C THR A 121 -17.03 25.43 3.94
N HIS A 122 -17.89 25.50 4.95
CA HIS A 122 -18.22 26.73 5.68
C HIS A 122 -17.65 26.72 7.10
N TRP A 123 -16.48 26.09 7.27
CA TRP A 123 -15.82 26.02 8.56
C TRP A 123 -15.52 27.41 9.09
N ASP A 124 -15.96 27.68 10.32
CA ASP A 124 -15.73 28.91 11.06
C ASP A 124 -15.15 28.56 12.43
N HIS A 125 -13.89 28.93 12.65
CA HIS A 125 -13.14 28.61 13.86
C HIS A 125 -13.76 29.15 15.17
N THR A 126 -14.69 30.10 15.08
CA THR A 126 -15.37 30.67 16.25
C THR A 126 -16.54 29.83 16.75
N ILE A 127 -17.11 28.98 15.88
CA ILE A 127 -18.32 28.17 16.18
C ILE A 127 -18.20 26.70 15.76
N SER A 128 -17.23 26.36 14.93
CA SER A 128 -17.03 25.02 14.40
C SER A 128 -16.06 24.21 15.26
N SER A 129 -16.34 22.92 15.43
CA SER A 129 -15.50 22.02 16.19
C SER A 129 -15.42 20.64 15.53
N ILE A 130 -14.42 19.84 15.90
CA ILE A 130 -14.30 18.47 15.40
C ILE A 130 -15.48 17.61 15.88
N GLU A 131 -16.01 17.85 17.08
CA GLU A 131 -17.24 17.18 17.54
C GLU A 131 -18.45 17.58 16.68
N GLY A 132 -18.61 18.86 16.37
CA GLY A 132 -19.65 19.34 15.47
C GLY A 132 -19.52 18.73 14.06
N LEU A 133 -18.28 18.51 13.61
CA LEU A 133 -18.01 17.77 12.37
C LEU A 133 -18.51 16.32 12.45
N LEU A 134 -18.31 15.62 13.57
CA LEU A 134 -18.84 14.26 13.77
C LEU A 134 -20.38 14.24 13.76
N GLN A 135 -21.03 15.23 14.36
CA GLN A 135 -22.48 15.38 14.32
C GLN A 135 -22.97 15.62 12.89
N ALA A 136 -22.31 16.51 12.15
CA ALA A 136 -22.62 16.77 10.74
C ALA A 136 -22.44 15.52 9.87
N MET A 137 -21.33 14.79 10.03
CA MET A 137 -21.08 13.50 9.36
C MET A 137 -22.18 12.48 9.69
N SER A 138 -22.52 12.31 10.97
CA SER A 138 -23.59 11.41 11.41
C SER A 138 -24.91 11.73 10.71
N GLN A 139 -25.27 13.02 10.62
CA GLN A 139 -26.51 13.47 9.98
C GLN A 139 -26.52 13.23 8.47
N VAL A 140 -25.48 13.62 7.74
CA VAL A 140 -25.44 13.46 6.27
C VAL A 140 -25.30 12.00 5.86
N PHE A 141 -24.51 11.20 6.60
CA PHE A 141 -24.39 9.76 6.36
C PHE A 141 -25.66 8.98 6.74
N SER A 142 -26.52 9.55 7.59
CA SER A 142 -27.85 8.99 7.87
C SER A 142 -28.82 9.21 6.71
N GLN A 143 -28.59 10.22 5.85
CA GLN A 143 -29.37 10.46 4.64
C GLN A 143 -28.86 9.59 3.48
N GLN A 144 -27.54 9.58 3.29
CA GLN A 144 -26.86 8.78 2.28
C GLN A 144 -25.54 8.25 2.85
N PRO A 145 -25.47 6.95 3.22
CA PRO A 145 -24.24 6.34 3.65
C PRO A 145 -23.16 6.49 2.58
N PRO A 146 -21.93 6.85 2.96
CA PRO A 146 -20.86 6.97 1.99
C PRO A 146 -20.34 5.59 1.57
N VAL A 147 -20.50 4.57 2.43
CA VAL A 147 -20.00 3.21 2.22
C VAL A 147 -21.10 2.16 2.25
N TYR A 148 -20.92 1.11 1.47
CA TYR A 148 -21.83 -0.03 1.35
C TYR A 148 -21.04 -1.34 1.35
N SER A 149 -21.63 -2.42 1.88
CA SER A 149 -20.95 -3.72 1.97
C SER A 149 -20.93 -4.49 0.65
N ILE A 150 -19.87 -5.25 0.43
CA ILE A 150 -19.67 -6.16 -0.71
C ILE A 150 -20.19 -7.55 -0.30
N GLY A 151 -21.41 -7.93 -0.69
CA GLY A 151 -22.03 -9.22 -0.35
C GLY A 151 -23.15 -9.66 -1.31
N ASN A 152 -23.16 -10.97 -1.63
CA ASN A 152 -23.96 -11.67 -2.67
C ASN A 152 -25.40 -11.17 -2.89
N GLY A 153 -25.65 -10.55 -4.06
CA GLY A 153 -26.95 -10.55 -4.76
C GLY A 153 -28.14 -9.82 -4.14
N THR A 154 -28.10 -9.42 -2.88
CA THR A 154 -29.14 -8.60 -2.23
C THR A 154 -28.49 -7.46 -1.45
N ILE A 155 -28.90 -6.23 -1.75
CA ILE A 155 -28.44 -5.01 -1.08
C ILE A 155 -28.96 -5.03 0.37
N HIS A 156 -28.15 -5.59 1.27
CA HIS A 156 -28.32 -5.45 2.72
C HIS A 156 -27.00 -5.01 3.34
N PRO A 157 -26.96 -3.89 4.06
CA PRO A 157 -25.81 -3.53 4.87
C PRO A 157 -25.62 -4.52 6.03
N ILE A 158 -24.40 -5.02 6.22
CA ILE A 158 -24.04 -5.94 7.30
C ILE A 158 -24.17 -5.26 8.67
N GLN A 159 -24.94 -5.86 9.58
CA GLN A 159 -24.92 -5.55 11.01
C GLN A 159 -23.68 -6.19 11.66
N TYR A 160 -22.78 -5.38 12.22
CA TYR A 160 -21.80 -5.89 13.18
C TYR A 160 -22.50 -6.07 14.54
N GLN A 161 -22.82 -7.31 14.90
CA GLN A 161 -23.10 -7.73 16.28
C GLN A 161 -21.93 -8.58 16.79
N PRO A 162 -21.51 -8.45 18.07
CA PRO A 162 -20.52 -9.35 18.65
C PRO A 162 -21.09 -10.76 18.80
N ALA A 163 -20.28 -11.75 18.44
CA ALA A 163 -20.62 -13.16 18.34
C ALA A 163 -21.28 -13.73 19.62
N ALA A 164 -22.45 -14.34 19.45
CA ALA A 164 -22.93 -15.41 20.31
C ALA A 164 -22.98 -16.71 19.49
N THR A 165 -22.63 -17.80 20.15
CA THR A 165 -22.42 -19.18 19.68
C THR A 165 -23.50 -19.72 18.76
N ASN A 166 -23.11 -20.29 17.60
CA ASN A 166 -23.98 -21.10 16.75
C ASN A 166 -23.68 -22.59 16.88
N THR A 167 -24.75 -23.39 16.99
CA THR A 167 -24.76 -24.80 16.59
C THR A 167 -25.68 -24.95 15.37
N ALA A 168 -25.30 -25.89 14.50
CA ALA A 168 -26.05 -26.49 13.39
C ALA A 168 -26.05 -25.80 12.00
N SER A 169 -25.48 -26.55 11.04
CA SER A 169 -25.69 -26.50 9.57
C SER A 169 -27.14 -26.92 9.23
N PRO A 170 -27.71 -26.73 7.99
CA PRO A 170 -27.18 -27.34 6.75
C PRO A 170 -27.52 -26.67 5.37
N THR A 171 -26.86 -27.24 4.34
CA THR A 171 -27.31 -27.51 2.95
C THR A 171 -27.40 -26.44 1.85
N PHE A 172 -26.60 -26.72 0.82
CA PHE A 172 -26.58 -26.26 -0.59
C PHE A 172 -27.95 -26.15 -1.26
N HIS A 173 -28.12 -25.13 -2.13
CA HIS A 173 -28.83 -25.20 -3.43
C HIS A 173 -28.21 -24.13 -4.38
N ASN A 174 -27.74 -24.54 -5.57
CA ASN A 174 -27.34 -23.65 -6.66
C ASN A 174 -28.57 -23.19 -7.46
N PRO A 175 -28.56 -21.97 -8.02
CA PRO A 175 -28.52 -21.90 -9.48
C PRO A 175 -27.62 -20.79 -10.08
N THR A 176 -26.88 -21.25 -11.08
CA THR A 176 -26.30 -20.71 -12.32
C THR A 176 -26.61 -19.26 -12.78
N THR A 177 -25.54 -18.58 -13.25
CA THR A 177 -25.41 -17.43 -14.21
C THR A 177 -25.90 -16.04 -13.76
N SER A 178 -25.17 -14.92 -13.91
CA SER A 178 -24.18 -14.49 -14.92
C SER A 178 -23.11 -13.55 -14.31
N ALA A 179 -21.85 -13.73 -14.72
CA ALA A 179 -20.64 -13.12 -14.16
C ALA A 179 -20.44 -11.63 -14.50
N ALA A 180 -20.12 -10.83 -13.46
CA ALA A 180 -19.23 -9.68 -13.57
C ALA A 180 -17.95 -10.05 -12.80
N SER A 181 -16.80 -9.85 -13.42
CA SER A 181 -15.54 -10.56 -13.16
C SER A 181 -14.83 -10.15 -11.87
N ASN A 182 -14.25 -11.14 -11.18
CA ASN A 182 -13.31 -11.04 -10.06
C ASN A 182 -12.03 -10.21 -10.36
N SER A 183 -11.91 -9.61 -11.54
CA SER A 183 -10.72 -8.92 -12.07
C SER A 183 -10.39 -7.61 -11.36
N ASP A 184 -11.41 -6.86 -10.92
CA ASP A 184 -11.23 -5.45 -10.59
C ASP A 184 -10.62 -5.19 -9.20
N ILE A 185 -10.76 -6.15 -8.27
CA ILE A 185 -10.15 -6.07 -6.93
C ILE A 185 -8.67 -6.46 -7.00
N HIS A 186 -8.33 -7.48 -7.79
CA HIS A 186 -6.95 -7.92 -8.00
C HIS A 186 -6.08 -6.83 -8.64
N GLN A 187 -6.63 -6.03 -9.56
CA GLN A 187 -5.88 -5.01 -10.30
C GLN A 187 -5.52 -3.75 -9.51
N ARG A 188 -6.27 -3.37 -8.46
CA ARG A 188 -5.97 -2.14 -7.68
C ARG A 188 -4.69 -2.25 -6.86
N ASN A 189 -4.40 -3.43 -6.29
CA ASN A 189 -3.21 -3.65 -5.47
C ASN A 189 -1.92 -3.74 -6.31
N ASN A 190 -2.02 -3.85 -7.64
CA ASN A 190 -0.87 -3.88 -8.55
C ASN A 190 -0.23 -2.53 -8.79
N SER A 191 -0.93 -1.41 -8.59
CA SER A 191 -0.39 -0.10 -8.97
C SER A 191 0.89 0.29 -8.21
N HIS A 192 0.95 -0.09 -6.93
CA HIS A 192 1.99 0.39 -6.01
C HIS A 192 3.34 -0.32 -6.17
N ARG A 193 3.37 -1.57 -6.66
CA ARG A 193 4.62 -2.32 -6.90
C ARG A 193 5.46 -1.80 -8.07
N PHE A 194 4.79 -1.16 -9.03
CA PHE A 194 5.45 -0.49 -10.14
C PHE A 194 5.83 0.96 -9.83
N SER A 195 5.22 1.60 -8.82
CA SER A 195 5.49 3.00 -8.46
C SER A 195 6.56 3.22 -7.36
N ASP A 196 7.04 2.16 -6.72
CA ASP A 196 7.96 2.19 -5.56
C ASP A 196 9.40 2.72 -5.83
N ILE A 197 9.67 3.41 -6.95
CA ILE A 197 11.02 3.94 -7.29
C ILE A 197 11.39 5.23 -6.52
N LEU A 198 10.44 5.88 -5.86
CA LEU A 198 10.60 7.25 -5.32
C LEU A 198 11.67 7.45 -4.26
N ALA A 199 12.12 6.36 -3.63
CA ALA A 199 13.04 6.41 -2.49
C ALA A 199 14.44 5.89 -2.83
N GLU A 200 14.83 5.77 -4.11
CA GLU A 200 16.19 5.36 -4.43
C GLU A 200 17.20 6.37 -3.84
N PRO A 201 18.18 5.91 -3.04
CA PRO A 201 19.11 6.79 -2.36
C PRO A 201 19.97 7.54 -3.39
N LYS A 202 20.09 8.85 -3.23
CA LYS A 202 20.96 9.73 -4.06
C LYS A 202 22.46 9.50 -3.84
N ARG A 203 22.84 8.40 -3.18
CA ARG A 203 24.22 8.00 -2.90
C ARG A 203 24.38 6.50 -3.06
N MET A 204 25.60 6.07 -3.37
CA MET A 204 25.96 4.66 -3.34
C MET A 204 25.86 4.13 -1.91
N LEU A 205 25.12 3.04 -1.71
CA LEU A 205 25.07 2.33 -0.44
C LEU A 205 26.11 1.21 -0.38
N LEU A 206 26.34 0.68 0.82
CA LEU A 206 27.15 -0.53 0.98
C LEU A 206 26.46 -1.74 0.32
N PRO A 207 27.22 -2.70 -0.22
CA PRO A 207 26.68 -3.96 -0.75
C PRO A 207 25.74 -4.66 0.22
N ILE A 208 24.79 -5.41 -0.32
CA ILE A 208 23.91 -6.30 0.45
C ILE A 208 24.65 -7.62 0.64
N GLN A 209 25.10 -7.86 1.88
CA GLN A 209 25.96 -8.99 2.25
C GLN A 209 25.51 -9.62 3.57
N GLY A 210 25.89 -10.88 3.77
CA GLY A 210 25.60 -11.68 4.96
C GLY A 210 24.41 -12.62 4.79
N TYR A 211 23.45 -12.30 3.92
CA TYR A 211 22.30 -13.15 3.63
C TYR A 211 22.71 -14.45 2.92
N GLU A 212 23.75 -14.41 2.08
CA GLU A 212 24.27 -15.55 1.34
C GLU A 212 24.82 -16.67 2.24
N ASN A 213 25.20 -16.33 3.47
CA ASN A 213 25.70 -17.26 4.47
C ASN A 213 24.57 -17.95 5.26
N MET A 214 23.32 -17.52 5.05
CA MET A 214 22.17 -18.14 5.69
C MET A 214 21.86 -19.50 5.08
N SER A 215 21.35 -20.40 5.91
CA SER A 215 20.80 -21.67 5.45
C SER A 215 19.51 -21.44 4.67
N LEU A 216 19.26 -22.27 3.66
CA LEU A 216 17.93 -22.35 3.05
C LEU A 216 16.97 -23.01 4.05
N VAL A 217 15.83 -22.36 4.25
CA VAL A 217 14.81 -22.73 5.24
C VAL A 217 13.43 -22.67 4.58
N SER A 218 12.40 -23.17 5.27
CA SER A 218 11.02 -23.03 4.77
C SER A 218 10.58 -21.56 4.77
N LEU A 219 9.53 -21.23 4.01
CA LEU A 219 9.04 -19.85 3.96
C LEU A 219 8.55 -19.37 5.34
N GLU A 220 7.92 -20.23 6.13
CA GLU A 220 7.50 -19.91 7.50
C GLU A 220 8.69 -19.52 8.38
N GLN A 221 9.78 -20.31 8.33
CA GLN A 221 11.00 -20.03 9.06
C GLN A 221 11.68 -18.75 8.57
N ALA A 222 11.64 -18.50 7.26
CA ALA A 222 12.23 -17.32 6.64
C ALA A 222 11.55 -16.02 7.08
N VAL A 223 10.24 -16.05 7.32
CA VAL A 223 9.47 -14.86 7.75
C VAL A 223 9.34 -14.71 9.27
N GLN A 224 9.76 -15.70 10.08
CA GLN A 224 9.68 -15.59 11.54
C GLN A 224 10.27 -14.28 12.09
N PRO A 225 11.46 -13.82 11.66
CA PRO A 225 12.01 -12.54 12.14
C PRO A 225 11.24 -11.31 11.65
N LEU A 226 10.36 -11.47 10.67
CA LEU A 226 9.60 -10.39 10.01
C LEU A 226 8.24 -10.13 10.66
N ILE A 227 7.73 -11.05 11.48
CA ILE A 227 6.42 -10.95 12.15
C ILE A 227 6.21 -9.59 12.85
N PRO A 228 7.20 -9.01 13.57
CA PRO A 228 7.02 -7.71 14.22
C PRO A 228 6.90 -6.52 13.26
N PHE A 229 7.34 -6.68 12.00
CA PHE A 229 7.52 -5.59 11.04
C PHE A 229 6.55 -5.67 9.86
N VAL A 230 6.09 -6.88 9.52
CA VAL A 230 5.22 -7.15 8.37
C VAL A 230 3.87 -7.66 8.88
N PRO A 231 2.84 -6.80 8.95
CA PRO A 231 1.52 -7.20 9.41
C PRO A 231 0.97 -8.37 8.59
N GLN A 232 0.33 -9.33 9.26
CA GLN A 232 -0.36 -10.47 8.63
C GLN A 232 0.55 -11.43 7.83
N VAL A 233 1.87 -11.32 7.96
CA VAL A 233 2.82 -12.12 7.15
C VAL A 233 2.58 -13.63 7.24
N GLU A 234 2.24 -14.16 8.41
CA GLU A 234 2.00 -15.59 8.60
C GLU A 234 0.77 -16.08 7.81
N GLN A 235 -0.31 -15.30 7.82
CA GLN A 235 -1.52 -15.60 7.04
C GLN A 235 -1.21 -15.55 5.53
N MET A 236 -0.44 -14.56 5.09
CA MET A 236 -0.09 -14.40 3.68
C MET A 236 0.87 -15.50 3.21
N VAL A 237 1.80 -15.96 4.05
CA VAL A 237 2.63 -17.14 3.77
C VAL A 237 1.77 -18.38 3.58
N TRP A 238 0.77 -18.60 4.44
CA TRP A 238 -0.12 -19.74 4.28
C TRP A 238 -0.85 -19.70 2.93
N ILE A 239 -1.41 -18.54 2.56
CA ILE A 239 -2.09 -18.34 1.27
C ILE A 239 -1.14 -18.58 0.10
N ALA A 240 0.07 -18.00 0.14
CA ALA A 240 1.06 -18.16 -0.93
C ALA A 240 1.42 -19.63 -1.15
N LYS A 241 1.61 -20.41 -0.07
CA LYS A 241 1.91 -21.85 -0.16
C LYS A 241 0.76 -22.67 -0.72
N GLN A 242 -0.49 -22.35 -0.39
CA GLN A 242 -1.64 -23.07 -0.98
C GLN A 242 -1.71 -22.89 -2.50
N ASN A 243 -1.18 -21.79 -3.04
CA ASN A 243 -1.13 -21.52 -4.48
C ASN A 243 0.13 -22.10 -5.16
N CYS A 244 1.06 -22.72 -4.41
CA CYS A 244 2.36 -23.17 -4.91
C CYS A 244 2.61 -24.67 -4.65
N LEU A 245 1.57 -25.51 -4.71
CA LEU A 245 1.67 -26.95 -4.39
C LEU A 245 2.46 -27.76 -5.42
N ASP A 246 2.43 -27.36 -6.70
CA ASP A 246 3.16 -28.01 -7.79
C ASP A 246 3.89 -26.97 -8.65
N PRO A 247 5.02 -26.43 -8.16
CA PRO A 247 5.70 -25.32 -8.80
C PRO A 247 6.54 -25.76 -10.02
N GLN A 248 6.54 -24.91 -11.04
CA GLN A 248 7.36 -25.10 -12.24
C GLN A 248 8.85 -24.81 -12.00
N HIS A 249 9.68 -25.03 -13.03
CA HIS A 249 11.10 -24.66 -13.06
C HIS A 249 12.00 -25.33 -12.00
N GLY A 250 11.55 -26.45 -11.42
CA GLY A 250 12.32 -27.17 -10.40
C GLY A 250 12.43 -26.40 -9.07
N LEU A 251 11.54 -25.43 -8.84
CA LEU A 251 11.42 -24.78 -7.54
C LEU A 251 10.80 -25.73 -6.52
N THR A 252 11.11 -25.53 -5.25
CA THR A 252 10.30 -26.09 -4.17
C THR A 252 9.04 -25.25 -3.95
N ALA A 253 8.05 -25.80 -3.23
CA ALA A 253 6.84 -25.06 -2.87
C ALA A 253 7.18 -23.78 -2.07
N ASP A 254 8.16 -23.84 -1.17
CA ASP A 254 8.63 -22.67 -0.39
C ASP A 254 9.31 -21.62 -1.27
N GLU A 255 10.11 -22.04 -2.26
CA GLU A 255 10.77 -21.13 -3.20
C GLU A 255 9.76 -20.42 -4.10
N SER A 256 8.79 -21.15 -4.66
CA SER A 256 7.71 -20.55 -5.44
C SER A 256 6.83 -19.64 -4.58
N ALA A 257 6.49 -20.06 -3.36
CA ALA A 257 5.69 -19.25 -2.44
C ALA A 257 6.43 -17.97 -2.00
N ALA A 258 7.76 -17.99 -1.92
CA ALA A 258 8.55 -16.79 -1.66
C ALA A 258 8.44 -15.76 -2.80
N ILE A 259 8.39 -16.21 -4.05
CA ILE A 259 8.13 -15.32 -5.20
C ILE A 259 6.69 -14.81 -5.15
N MET A 260 5.73 -15.71 -4.90
CA MET A 260 4.30 -15.39 -4.80
C MET A 260 4.02 -14.31 -3.75
N ILE A 261 4.50 -14.47 -2.52
CA ILE A 261 4.23 -13.50 -1.45
C ILE A 261 4.84 -12.12 -1.73
N TYR A 262 5.97 -12.05 -2.44
CA TYR A 262 6.52 -10.79 -2.91
C TYR A 262 5.55 -10.08 -3.87
N THR A 263 4.88 -10.82 -4.75
CA THR A 263 3.94 -10.23 -5.72
C THR A 263 2.58 -9.88 -5.15
N MET A 264 2.19 -10.47 -4.02
CA MET A 264 0.90 -10.21 -3.38
C MET A 264 0.86 -8.79 -2.81
N GLY A 265 -0.14 -8.01 -3.22
CA GLY A 265 -0.53 -6.79 -2.52
C GLY A 265 -1.72 -7.04 -1.60
N TRP A 266 -1.67 -6.53 -0.37
CA TRP A 266 -2.77 -6.66 0.59
C TRP A 266 -3.04 -5.35 1.33
N GLU A 267 -4.23 -5.26 1.94
CA GLU A 267 -4.72 -4.04 2.57
C GLU A 267 -4.40 -3.97 4.09
N PRO A 268 -3.95 -2.81 4.60
CA PRO A 268 -3.71 -1.58 3.85
C PRO A 268 -2.45 -1.69 2.97
N ASN A 269 -2.49 -1.11 1.77
CA ASN A 269 -1.42 -1.29 0.76
C ASN A 269 -0.01 -1.07 1.31
N GLU A 270 0.21 -0.04 2.15
CA GLU A 270 1.51 0.24 2.78
C GLU A 270 2.07 -0.91 3.63
N SER A 271 1.24 -1.87 4.03
CA SER A 271 1.64 -3.07 4.76
C SER A 271 2.04 -4.24 3.85
N SER A 272 1.95 -4.08 2.53
CA SER A 272 2.30 -5.12 1.55
C SER A 272 3.77 -5.52 1.65
N PHE A 273 4.03 -6.81 1.51
CA PHE A 273 5.36 -7.41 1.69
C PHE A 273 6.45 -6.70 0.88
N TYR A 274 6.21 -6.49 -0.42
CA TYR A 274 7.20 -5.91 -1.32
C TYR A 274 7.51 -4.45 -0.97
N LEU A 275 6.55 -3.66 -0.51
CA LEU A 275 6.79 -2.26 -0.13
C LEU A 275 7.74 -2.20 1.05
N ILE A 276 7.44 -2.95 2.11
CA ILE A 276 8.28 -2.95 3.33
C ILE A 276 9.68 -3.49 3.00
N LEU A 277 9.77 -4.58 2.22
CA LEU A 277 11.05 -5.14 1.80
C LEU A 277 11.88 -4.12 0.99
N ASN A 278 11.28 -3.52 -0.04
CA ASN A 278 11.99 -2.59 -0.91
C ASN A 278 12.37 -1.30 -0.20
N GLN A 279 11.52 -0.78 0.69
CA GLN A 279 11.88 0.32 1.59
C GLN A 279 13.10 -0.04 2.45
N THR A 280 13.14 -1.27 2.98
CA THR A 280 14.27 -1.76 3.78
C THR A 280 15.54 -1.91 2.94
N LEU A 281 15.43 -2.39 1.69
CA LEU A 281 16.56 -2.52 0.76
C LEU A 281 17.18 -1.16 0.38
N ARG A 282 16.34 -0.12 0.24
CA ARG A 282 16.75 1.27 -0.03
C ARG A 282 17.28 1.99 1.21
N SER A 283 17.05 1.47 2.42
CA SER A 283 17.55 2.06 3.65
C SER A 283 19.09 2.03 3.71
N PRO A 284 19.75 3.16 4.02
CA PRO A 284 21.19 3.17 4.21
C PRO A 284 21.62 2.39 5.46
N ASN A 285 20.70 2.14 6.40
CA ASN A 285 20.98 1.35 7.59
C ASN A 285 20.86 -0.15 7.29
N ARG A 286 21.99 -0.79 6.95
CA ARG A 286 22.05 -2.22 6.62
C ARG A 286 21.67 -3.15 7.76
N ASP A 287 21.68 -2.69 9.01
CA ASP A 287 21.20 -3.51 10.13
C ASP A 287 19.71 -3.80 10.04
N GLN A 288 18.92 -2.91 9.41
CA GLN A 288 17.49 -3.13 9.19
C GLN A 288 17.21 -4.30 8.23
N LEU A 289 18.18 -4.70 7.40
CA LEU A 289 18.05 -5.86 6.51
C LEU A 289 18.30 -7.20 7.20
N LYS A 290 18.92 -7.22 8.39
CA LYS A 290 19.27 -8.48 9.08
C LYS A 290 18.06 -9.40 9.32
N PRO A 291 16.87 -8.91 9.76
CA PRO A 291 15.67 -9.74 9.86
C PRO A 291 15.25 -10.39 8.54
N TRP A 292 15.58 -9.77 7.40
CA TRP A 292 15.22 -10.23 6.06
C TRP A 292 16.18 -11.25 5.48
N PHE A 293 17.32 -11.55 6.13
CA PHE A 293 18.38 -12.37 5.53
C PHE A 293 17.93 -13.79 5.18
N LEU A 294 17.10 -14.44 6.00
CA LEU A 294 16.55 -15.76 5.68
C LEU A 294 15.61 -15.70 4.47
N TYR A 295 14.75 -14.68 4.43
CA TYR A 295 13.84 -14.46 3.30
C TYR A 295 14.63 -14.14 2.01
N LEU A 296 15.56 -13.20 2.05
CA LEU A 296 16.43 -12.84 0.91
C LEU A 296 17.20 -14.07 0.40
N ARG A 297 17.72 -14.90 1.31
CA ARG A 297 18.39 -16.16 0.94
C ARG A 297 17.45 -17.07 0.15
N LEU A 298 16.21 -17.21 0.59
CA LEU A 298 15.20 -18.05 -0.06
C LEU A 298 14.76 -17.49 -1.43
N ILE A 299 14.32 -16.24 -1.50
CA ILE A 299 13.81 -15.64 -2.74
C ILE A 299 14.91 -15.50 -3.81
N ILE A 300 16.13 -15.12 -3.44
CA ILE A 300 17.22 -14.97 -4.42
C ILE A 300 17.69 -16.35 -4.92
N ASN A 301 17.64 -17.39 -4.09
CA ASN A 301 17.88 -18.76 -4.52
C ASN A 301 16.80 -19.23 -5.51
N ALA A 302 15.52 -18.99 -5.19
CA ALA A 302 14.41 -19.30 -6.08
C ALA A 302 14.56 -18.61 -7.44
N LEU A 303 14.77 -17.29 -7.45
CA LEU A 303 14.95 -16.51 -8.67
C LEU A 303 16.20 -16.91 -9.46
N GLY A 304 17.25 -17.37 -8.79
CA GLY A 304 18.46 -17.86 -9.45
C GLY A 304 18.25 -19.15 -10.25
N LYS A 305 17.28 -20.00 -9.85
CA LYS A 305 16.89 -21.22 -10.59
C LYS A 305 16.06 -20.92 -11.83
N LEU A 306 15.39 -19.76 -11.89
CA LEU A 306 14.61 -19.38 -13.05
C LEU A 306 15.50 -19.00 -14.24
N PRO A 307 15.08 -19.27 -15.48
CA PRO A 307 15.79 -18.82 -16.67
C PRO A 307 16.01 -17.30 -16.65
N THR A 308 17.20 -16.87 -17.08
CA THR A 308 17.50 -15.45 -17.26
C THR A 308 16.97 -14.98 -18.61
N THR A 309 16.21 -13.89 -18.60
CA THR A 309 15.71 -13.24 -19.80
C THR A 309 16.58 -12.03 -20.14
N GLN A 310 17.10 -12.01 -21.38
CA GLN A 310 17.85 -10.88 -21.92
C GLN A 310 16.98 -10.19 -22.98
N GLN A 311 16.13 -9.26 -22.54
CA GLN A 311 15.21 -8.55 -23.42
C GLN A 311 14.90 -7.16 -22.88
N ASN A 312 14.22 -6.34 -23.68
CA ASN A 312 13.67 -5.09 -23.19
C ASN A 312 12.51 -5.36 -22.24
N VAL A 313 12.56 -4.72 -21.08
CA VAL A 313 11.47 -4.73 -20.10
C VAL A 313 11.05 -3.32 -19.78
N TYR A 314 9.81 -3.18 -19.34
CA TYR A 314 9.13 -1.90 -19.21
C TYR A 314 8.61 -1.69 -17.80
N ARG A 315 8.67 -0.45 -17.31
CA ARG A 315 8.12 -0.08 -16.01
C ARG A 315 7.47 1.30 -16.10
N GLY A 316 6.25 1.41 -15.59
CA GLY A 316 5.55 2.69 -15.46
C GLY A 316 5.52 3.16 -14.02
N VAL A 317 5.74 4.46 -13.81
CA VAL A 317 5.62 5.13 -12.50
C VAL A 317 4.73 6.35 -12.68
N LYS A 318 3.73 6.53 -11.82
CA LYS A 318 2.77 7.65 -11.89
C LYS A 318 3.28 8.96 -11.26
N LEU A 319 4.55 9.28 -11.50
CA LEU A 319 5.20 10.52 -11.07
C LEU A 319 6.25 10.95 -12.09
N ASP A 320 6.56 12.24 -12.13
CA ASP A 320 7.72 12.76 -12.86
C ASP A 320 9.01 12.47 -12.07
N LEU A 321 9.92 11.71 -12.70
CA LEU A 321 11.23 11.37 -12.16
C LEU A 321 12.36 11.92 -13.05
N SER A 322 12.05 12.72 -14.07
CA SER A 322 13.01 13.18 -15.08
C SER A 322 14.24 13.86 -14.47
N ASP A 323 14.06 14.66 -13.42
CA ASP A 323 15.15 15.33 -12.69
C ASP A 323 16.15 14.38 -12.01
N GLN A 324 15.72 13.15 -11.72
CA GLN A 324 16.56 12.15 -11.06
C GLN A 324 17.43 11.37 -12.04
N TYR A 325 17.09 11.38 -13.33
CA TYR A 325 17.77 10.62 -14.38
C TYR A 325 18.33 11.54 -15.45
N LYS A 326 19.65 11.65 -15.47
CA LYS A 326 20.37 12.45 -16.46
C LYS A 326 21.04 11.53 -17.46
N LYS A 327 20.94 11.84 -18.75
CA LYS A 327 21.60 11.08 -19.80
C LYS A 327 23.09 10.86 -19.47
N ASP A 328 23.57 9.65 -19.74
CA ASP A 328 24.93 9.15 -19.48
C ASP A 328 25.29 8.99 -17.99
N SER A 329 24.37 9.33 -17.07
CA SER A 329 24.55 9.03 -15.66
C SER A 329 24.38 7.53 -15.37
N THR A 330 24.89 7.12 -14.22
CA THR A 330 24.73 5.77 -13.70
C THR A 330 23.90 5.80 -12.43
N VAL A 331 22.93 4.91 -12.33
CA VAL A 331 22.01 4.77 -11.21
C VAL A 331 22.01 3.33 -10.71
N VAL A 332 21.65 3.12 -9.45
CA VAL A 332 21.46 1.80 -8.86
C VAL A 332 20.04 1.71 -8.34
N TRP A 333 19.33 0.64 -8.69
CA TRP A 333 18.04 0.32 -8.09
C TRP A 333 18.28 -0.69 -6.97
N TRP A 334 18.13 -0.24 -5.73
CA TRP A 334 18.43 -1.05 -4.55
C TRP A 334 17.30 -1.99 -4.17
N GLY A 335 16.05 -1.66 -4.51
CA GLY A 335 14.91 -2.57 -4.35
C GLY A 335 14.81 -3.62 -5.45
N PHE A 336 13.98 -4.64 -5.25
CA PHE A 336 13.47 -5.44 -6.35
C PHE A 336 12.63 -4.57 -7.27
N SER A 337 12.75 -4.77 -8.59
CA SER A 337 12.02 -3.97 -9.57
C SER A 337 11.12 -4.84 -10.42
N SER A 338 9.82 -4.75 -10.18
CA SER A 338 8.80 -5.36 -11.03
C SER A 338 8.69 -4.61 -12.36
N CYS A 339 8.85 -5.34 -13.45
CA CYS A 339 8.71 -4.86 -14.82
C CYS A 339 7.74 -5.78 -15.57
N THR A 340 7.33 -5.35 -16.75
CA THR A 340 6.58 -6.20 -17.69
C THR A 340 7.37 -6.33 -18.98
N SER A 341 7.32 -7.49 -19.64
CA SER A 341 7.83 -7.64 -20.99
C SER A 341 6.89 -7.12 -22.08
N SER A 342 5.64 -6.84 -21.71
CA SER A 342 4.56 -6.49 -22.63
C SER A 342 4.19 -5.02 -22.45
N ILE A 343 4.64 -4.17 -23.38
CA ILE A 343 4.47 -2.71 -23.29
C ILE A 343 2.99 -2.31 -23.23
N GLU A 344 2.10 -3.07 -23.86
CA GLU A 344 0.66 -2.83 -23.90
C GLU A 344 0.02 -2.89 -22.51
N LYS A 345 0.63 -3.64 -21.57
CA LYS A 345 0.16 -3.70 -20.18
C LYS A 345 0.21 -2.34 -19.52
N LEU A 346 1.18 -1.48 -19.89
CA LEU A 346 1.33 -0.16 -19.28
C LEU A 346 0.18 0.80 -19.60
N GLU A 347 -0.63 0.56 -20.63
CA GLU A 347 -1.82 1.37 -20.89
C GLU A 347 -2.85 1.31 -19.75
N ASN A 348 -2.81 0.26 -18.93
CA ASN A 348 -3.70 0.13 -17.79
C ASN A 348 -3.40 1.26 -16.78
N GLU A 349 -4.46 1.93 -16.34
CA GLU A 349 -4.43 3.02 -15.36
C GLU A 349 -3.85 2.61 -14.01
N HIS A 350 -3.58 1.34 -13.73
CA HIS A 350 -2.85 0.94 -12.54
C HIS A 350 -1.33 0.98 -12.72
N PHE A 351 -0.78 0.82 -13.92
CA PHE A 351 0.68 0.90 -14.11
C PHE A 351 1.12 2.31 -14.49
N LEU A 352 0.94 2.69 -15.75
CA LEU A 352 1.32 4.02 -16.28
C LEU A 352 0.08 4.85 -16.57
N GLY A 353 -0.92 4.27 -17.24
CA GLY A 353 -2.12 5.00 -17.67
C GLY A 353 -1.82 6.06 -18.73
N LYS A 354 -2.84 6.88 -19.04
CA LYS A 354 -2.78 7.86 -20.15
C LYS A 354 -2.73 9.31 -19.70
N THR A 355 -2.86 9.59 -18.40
CA THR A 355 -2.96 10.96 -17.85
C THR A 355 -2.15 11.13 -16.56
N GLY A 356 -1.92 12.39 -16.15
CA GLY A 356 -1.14 12.75 -14.96
C GLY A 356 0.39 12.74 -15.19
N GLU A 357 1.13 13.27 -14.23
CA GLU A 357 2.60 13.19 -14.24
C GLU A 357 3.05 11.74 -14.13
N ARG A 358 3.89 11.28 -15.05
CA ARG A 358 4.28 9.88 -15.15
C ARG A 358 5.59 9.68 -15.89
N THR A 359 6.31 8.67 -15.46
CA THR A 359 7.59 8.26 -16.02
C THR A 359 7.48 6.84 -16.56
N PHE A 360 7.82 6.68 -17.83
CA PHE A 360 7.95 5.42 -18.54
C PHE A 360 9.43 5.04 -18.64
N PHE A 361 9.78 3.87 -18.13
CA PHE A 361 11.12 3.28 -18.27
C PHE A 361 11.11 2.20 -19.34
N SER A 362 12.03 2.32 -20.30
CA SER A 362 12.39 1.26 -21.24
C SER A 362 13.80 0.77 -20.89
N ILE A 363 13.92 -0.52 -20.55
CA ILE A 363 15.13 -1.05 -19.91
C ILE A 363 15.69 -2.19 -20.76
N GLU A 364 16.87 -2.00 -21.34
CA GLU A 364 17.66 -3.08 -21.93
C GLU A 364 18.22 -3.93 -20.78
N CYS A 365 17.51 -5.01 -20.46
CA CYS A 365 17.80 -5.88 -19.33
C CYS A 365 18.58 -7.12 -19.76
N LYS A 366 19.55 -7.52 -18.92
CA LYS A 366 20.36 -8.74 -19.11
C LYS A 366 20.13 -9.80 -18.03
N SER A 367 19.54 -9.45 -16.89
CA SER A 367 19.44 -10.34 -15.73
C SER A 367 18.01 -10.60 -15.23
N GLY A 368 17.00 -10.20 -15.99
CA GLY A 368 15.59 -10.29 -15.59
C GLY A 368 15.12 -11.73 -15.42
N LYS A 369 14.20 -11.95 -14.48
CA LYS A 369 13.60 -13.25 -14.21
C LYS A 369 12.11 -13.18 -14.49
N SER A 370 11.63 -13.93 -15.48
CA SER A 370 10.18 -14.07 -15.66
C SER A 370 9.61 -14.82 -14.46
N ILE A 371 8.66 -14.19 -13.76
CA ILE A 371 8.00 -14.79 -12.59
C ILE A 371 6.52 -15.02 -12.85
N GLN A 372 6.08 -14.95 -14.10
CA GLN A 372 4.68 -15.10 -14.50
C GLN A 372 4.01 -16.35 -13.89
N SER A 373 4.68 -17.50 -13.92
CA SER A 373 4.17 -18.76 -13.38
C SER A 373 4.23 -18.89 -11.84
N HIS A 374 4.78 -17.89 -11.17
CA HIS A 374 5.00 -17.87 -9.72
C HIS A 374 4.48 -16.57 -9.07
N SER A 375 3.87 -15.69 -9.86
CA SER A 375 3.28 -14.44 -9.43
C SER A 375 1.81 -14.67 -9.11
N TYR A 376 1.29 -13.90 -8.15
CA TYR A 376 -0.14 -13.86 -7.86
C TYR A 376 -0.95 -13.28 -9.04
N TYR A 377 -0.26 -12.61 -9.97
CA TYR A 377 -0.84 -11.95 -11.13
C TYR A 377 -0.26 -12.52 -12.44
N GLU A 378 -0.74 -13.70 -12.83
CA GLU A 378 -0.25 -14.44 -14.01
C GLU A 378 -0.41 -13.70 -15.36
N THR A 379 -1.25 -12.66 -15.42
CA THR A 379 -1.58 -11.96 -16.66
C THR A 379 -0.69 -10.75 -16.96
N GLU A 380 0.32 -10.47 -16.13
CA GLU A 380 1.09 -9.22 -16.21
C GLU A 380 2.42 -9.36 -16.96
N ASP A 381 2.71 -10.57 -17.45
CA ASP A 381 3.98 -10.91 -18.11
C ASP A 381 5.17 -10.37 -17.30
N GLU A 382 5.10 -10.61 -15.99
CA GLU A 382 5.97 -9.95 -15.04
C GLU A 382 7.40 -10.48 -15.14
N VAL A 383 8.33 -9.55 -15.28
CA VAL A 383 9.76 -9.77 -15.18
C VAL A 383 10.27 -9.03 -13.95
N LEU A 384 10.86 -9.78 -13.03
CA LEU A 384 11.45 -9.22 -11.81
C LEU A 384 12.95 -9.00 -12.00
N LEU A 385 13.41 -7.79 -11.69
CA LEU A 385 14.83 -7.48 -11.56
C LEU A 385 15.23 -7.60 -10.08
N LEU A 386 16.38 -8.23 -9.84
CA LEU A 386 16.94 -8.40 -8.51
C LEU A 386 17.33 -7.05 -7.88
N PRO A 387 17.55 -7.00 -6.55
CA PRO A 387 18.08 -5.83 -5.87
C PRO A 387 19.48 -5.44 -6.36
N ALA A 388 19.82 -4.18 -6.12
CA ALA A 388 21.14 -3.60 -6.37
C ALA A 388 21.63 -3.82 -7.81
N ARG A 389 20.75 -3.68 -8.81
CA ARG A 389 21.14 -3.63 -10.23
C ARG A 389 21.60 -2.23 -10.59
N GLN A 390 22.62 -2.15 -11.44
CA GLN A 390 23.16 -0.89 -11.92
C GLN A 390 22.74 -0.64 -13.37
N PHE A 391 22.36 0.60 -13.67
CA PHE A 391 21.89 1.01 -14.99
C PHE A 391 22.60 2.27 -15.44
N ARG A 392 22.90 2.34 -16.74
CA ARG A 392 23.26 3.58 -17.41
C ARG A 392 22.02 4.20 -18.05
N VAL A 393 21.81 5.49 -17.83
CA VAL A 393 20.77 6.25 -18.51
C VAL A 393 21.23 6.53 -19.94
N THR A 394 20.55 5.97 -20.92
CA THR A 394 20.92 6.10 -22.35
C THR A 394 20.14 7.21 -23.05
N GLY A 395 19.02 7.64 -22.48
CA GLY A 395 18.15 8.66 -23.08
C GLY A 395 17.08 9.14 -22.10
N CYS A 396 16.71 10.41 -22.25
CA CYS A 396 15.60 11.04 -21.55
C CYS A 396 14.82 11.86 -22.60
N LEU A 397 13.50 11.73 -22.60
CA LEU A 397 12.62 12.41 -23.55
C LEU A 397 11.34 12.83 -22.82
N ASP A 398 11.03 14.13 -22.84
CA ASP A 398 9.70 14.62 -22.52
C ASP A 398 8.79 14.44 -23.74
N GLN A 399 7.72 13.66 -23.58
CA GLN A 399 6.76 13.36 -24.64
C GLN A 399 5.51 14.25 -24.59
N GLY A 400 5.48 15.24 -23.69
CA GLY A 400 4.34 16.09 -23.42
C GLY A 400 3.25 15.40 -22.60
N ASN A 401 2.26 16.18 -22.15
CA ASN A 401 1.12 15.69 -21.34
C ASN A 401 1.55 14.95 -20.06
N GLY A 402 2.63 15.43 -19.42
CA GLY A 402 3.17 14.85 -18.19
C GLY A 402 3.82 13.48 -18.36
N LEU A 403 4.17 13.06 -19.58
CA LEU A 403 4.85 11.78 -19.83
C LEU A 403 6.34 11.98 -20.10
N HIS A 404 7.17 11.44 -19.22
CA HIS A 404 8.62 11.39 -19.38
C HIS A 404 9.07 9.97 -19.71
N HIS A 405 9.84 9.80 -20.79
CA HIS A 405 10.42 8.53 -21.18
C HIS A 405 11.91 8.50 -20.85
N ILE A 406 12.32 7.52 -20.06
CA ILE A 406 13.70 7.28 -19.67
C ILE A 406 14.13 5.92 -20.19
N THR A 407 15.23 5.88 -20.94
CA THR A 407 15.82 4.63 -21.43
C THR A 407 17.02 4.24 -20.58
N LEU A 408 17.05 2.99 -20.11
CA LEU A 408 18.08 2.44 -19.25
C LEU A 408 18.74 1.24 -19.94
N LYS A 409 20.04 1.08 -19.71
CA LYS A 409 20.78 -0.14 -20.07
C LYS A 409 21.40 -0.73 -18.81
N GLU A 410 21.09 -1.99 -18.52
CA GLU A 410 21.69 -2.68 -17.39
C GLU A 410 23.20 -2.88 -17.61
N ILE A 411 24.02 -2.53 -16.63
CA ILE A 411 25.49 -2.64 -16.69
C ILE A 411 26.01 -3.44 -15.49
N ASP A 412 27.21 -4.00 -15.63
CA ASP A 412 27.89 -4.66 -14.50
C ASP A 412 28.48 -3.61 -13.56
N PRO A 413 28.23 -3.71 -12.24
CA PRO A 413 28.95 -2.91 -11.28
C PRO A 413 30.42 -3.32 -11.21
N PRO A 414 31.31 -2.41 -10.77
CA PRO A 414 32.75 -2.71 -10.64
C PRO A 414 33.05 -3.80 -9.60
N PHE A 415 32.09 -4.13 -8.74
CA PHE A 415 32.13 -5.21 -7.76
C PHE A 415 30.70 -5.64 -7.42
N ASP A 416 30.54 -6.85 -6.86
CA ASP A 416 29.22 -7.40 -6.53
C ASP A 416 28.52 -6.57 -5.45
N LEU A 417 27.43 -5.90 -5.84
CA LEU A 417 26.53 -5.20 -4.90
C LEU A 417 25.54 -6.15 -4.20
N LEU A 418 25.32 -7.32 -4.79
CA LEU A 418 24.49 -8.41 -4.27
C LEU A 418 25.05 -9.73 -4.84
N LYS A 419 25.59 -10.59 -3.97
CA LYS A 419 26.21 -11.85 -4.39
C LYS A 419 25.15 -12.89 -4.74
N LEU A 420 25.10 -13.36 -5.98
CA LEU A 420 24.14 -14.39 -6.38
C LEU A 420 24.59 -15.79 -5.91
N PRO A 421 23.65 -16.66 -5.53
CA PRO A 421 23.97 -18.04 -5.20
C PRO A 421 24.48 -18.79 -6.43
N THR A 422 25.46 -19.66 -6.21
CA THR A 422 25.89 -20.65 -7.21
C THR A 422 24.88 -21.79 -7.18
N ILE A 423 24.13 -21.96 -8.27
CA ILE A 423 23.03 -22.92 -8.40
C ILE A 423 23.42 -23.99 -9.41
#